data_AF-A0A1V1RDU6-F1
#
_entry.id   AF-A0A1V1RDU6-F1
#
_cell.length_a   1.000
_cell.length_b   1.000
_cell.length_c   1.000
_cell.angle_alpha   90.00
_cell.angle_beta   90.00
_cell.angle_gamma   90.00
#
_symmetry.space_group_name_H-M   'P 1'
#
loop_
_entity.id
_entity.type
_entity.pdbx_description
1 polymer ?
#
loop_
_entity_poly.entity_id
_entity_poly.type
_entity_poly.pdbx_seq_one_letter_code
_entity_poly.pdbx_strand_id
1 'polypeptide(L)'
;MTTSRPRVRIDARRCDRCGRCLAACPRNAIRIGRTFIAVDPLACDGCMACVKVCQSGALSAVGPAGTGAASPTRRPSAQAPRSVAHHPSSTPRARSSAGRARASHEGWTALEALAMLGVTLAAFVGKEALLALQPVRSLPTGSLVLVRAVVLGAYYAVQLGAVRWLAARRGRTLADLLRSGDRSLKDRAATAGLAALVLIGSRAAAMAYGLVMRSAGLVPDSSALLTTFGSQAAGLVLAAVLVVFVGPLVEELVFRGVLLQGMASQFNASIAIVVQALIFAALHRSVWLFLPMAVLGGALGWLAHKRGGLRAPVAVHAAYNAITVAAAFALSG
;
A
#
# COMPACT_ATOMS: atom_id res chain seq x y z
N MET A 1 40.87 1.94 -33.35
CA MET A 1 40.15 0.78 -32.77
C MET A 1 39.33 1.26 -31.58
N THR A 2 38.03 1.44 -31.74
CA THR A 2 37.12 1.77 -30.63
C THR A 2 36.92 0.52 -29.78
N THR A 3 37.65 0.41 -28.68
CA THR A 3 37.44 -0.66 -27.70
C THR A 3 36.03 -0.52 -27.12
N SER A 4 35.10 -1.41 -27.50
CA SER A 4 33.72 -1.36 -27.01
C SER A 4 33.72 -1.72 -25.53
N ARG A 5 33.56 -0.73 -24.66
CA ARG A 5 33.47 -0.96 -23.21
C ARG A 5 32.26 -1.83 -22.89
N PRO A 6 32.37 -2.75 -21.90
CA PRO A 6 31.24 -3.56 -21.45
C PRO A 6 30.14 -2.64 -20.91
N ARG A 7 28.89 -2.93 -21.27
CA ARG A 7 27.71 -2.15 -20.87
C ARG A 7 26.94 -2.89 -19.79
N VAL A 8 26.28 -2.14 -18.91
CA VAL A 8 25.39 -2.70 -17.90
C VAL A 8 24.00 -2.86 -18.52
N ARG A 9 23.48 -4.08 -18.56
CA ARG A 9 22.09 -4.40 -18.87
C ARG A 9 21.31 -4.52 -17.56
N ILE A 10 20.12 -3.92 -17.55
CA ILE A 10 19.22 -3.88 -16.41
C ILE A 10 17.99 -4.75 -16.70
N ASP A 11 17.68 -5.68 -15.80
CA ASP A 11 16.37 -6.32 -15.69
C ASP A 11 15.58 -5.66 -14.56
N ALA A 12 14.72 -4.71 -14.93
CA ALA A 12 13.92 -3.95 -13.98
C ALA A 12 12.96 -4.82 -13.15
N ARG A 13 12.56 -6.00 -13.64
CA ARG A 13 11.64 -6.91 -12.94
C ARG A 13 12.32 -7.62 -11.77
N ARG A 14 13.64 -7.83 -11.86
CA ARG A 14 14.45 -8.45 -10.80
C ARG A 14 15.00 -7.43 -9.81
N CYS A 15 14.97 -6.14 -10.11
CA CYS A 15 15.49 -5.10 -9.22
C CYS A 15 14.59 -4.96 -7.98
N ASP A 16 15.15 -5.22 -6.79
CA ASP A 16 14.49 -5.03 -5.49
C ASP A 16 14.65 -3.61 -4.93
N ARG A 17 15.40 -2.75 -5.65
CA ARG A 17 15.71 -1.36 -5.28
C ARG A 17 16.42 -1.24 -3.93
N CYS A 18 17.19 -2.25 -3.51
CA CYS A 18 17.95 -2.24 -2.26
C CYS A 18 19.02 -1.15 -2.15
N GLY A 19 19.42 -0.52 -3.27
CA GLY A 19 20.33 0.62 -3.30
C GLY A 19 21.83 0.31 -3.26
N ARG A 20 22.24 -0.97 -3.12
CA ARG A 20 23.66 -1.35 -3.03
C ARG A 20 24.50 -0.92 -4.24
N CYS A 21 23.91 -0.91 -5.43
CA CYS A 21 24.62 -0.46 -6.63
C CYS A 21 24.88 1.05 -6.67
N LEU A 22 24.13 1.88 -5.94
CA LEU A 22 24.46 3.30 -5.80
C LEU A 22 25.74 3.48 -5.00
N ALA A 23 25.82 2.82 -3.84
CA ALA A 23 27.00 2.87 -2.98
C ALA A 23 28.26 2.29 -3.65
N ALA A 24 28.10 1.30 -4.52
CA ALA A 24 29.20 0.67 -5.25
C ALA A 24 29.66 1.43 -6.51
N CYS A 25 28.96 2.49 -6.94
CA CYS A 25 29.28 3.19 -8.19
C CYS A 25 30.24 4.36 -7.94
N PRO A 26 31.54 4.25 -8.29
CA PRO A 26 32.51 5.33 -8.03
C PRO A 26 32.29 6.58 -8.88
N ARG A 27 31.51 6.45 -9.97
CA ARG A 27 31.20 7.53 -10.91
C ARG A 27 29.84 8.19 -10.67
N ASN A 28 29.08 7.75 -9.66
CA ASN A 28 27.69 8.16 -9.45
C ASN A 28 26.81 8.05 -10.71
N ALA A 29 27.13 7.09 -11.58
CA ALA A 29 26.45 6.89 -12.86
C ALA A 29 25.11 6.15 -12.73
N ILE A 30 24.75 5.66 -11.53
CA ILE A 30 23.53 4.87 -11.30
C ILE A 30 22.51 5.69 -10.52
N ARG A 31 21.29 5.72 -11.03
CA ARG A 31 20.15 6.34 -10.36
C ARG A 31 19.05 5.31 -10.18
N ILE A 32 18.61 5.14 -8.93
CA ILE A 32 17.41 4.38 -8.61
C ILE A 32 16.33 5.37 -8.19
N GLY A 33 15.22 5.36 -8.93
CA GLY A 33 13.97 5.97 -8.52
C GLY A 33 12.99 4.92 -8.00
N ARG A 34 11.80 5.38 -7.59
CA ARG A 34 10.72 4.49 -7.13
C ARG A 34 10.26 3.49 -8.21
N THR A 35 10.40 3.84 -9.49
CA THR A 35 9.94 3.03 -10.63
C THR A 35 11.08 2.63 -11.57
N PHE A 36 12.12 3.46 -11.70
CA PHE A 36 13.22 3.20 -12.63
C PHE A 36 14.53 2.86 -11.91
N ILE A 37 15.38 2.15 -12.64
CA ILE A 37 16.81 2.09 -12.40
C ILE A 37 17.46 2.42 -13.75
N ALA A 38 18.41 3.35 -13.74
CA ALA A 38 19.08 3.80 -14.95
C ALA A 38 20.58 3.92 -14.70
N VAL A 39 21.36 3.64 -15.74
CA VAL A 39 22.80 3.93 -15.79
C VAL A 39 23.01 5.04 -16.81
N ASP A 40 23.65 6.13 -16.40
CA ASP A 40 24.10 7.19 -17.29
C ASP A 40 25.29 6.69 -18.13
N PRO A 41 25.15 6.56 -19.46
CA PRO A 41 26.19 6.02 -20.32
C PRO A 41 27.40 6.95 -20.49
N LEU A 42 27.27 8.25 -20.19
CA LEU A 42 28.36 9.22 -20.26
C LEU A 42 29.20 9.22 -18.98
N ALA A 43 28.57 8.98 -17.84
CA ALA A 43 29.26 8.88 -16.55
C ALA A 43 29.86 7.49 -16.28
N CYS A 44 29.27 6.43 -16.85
CA CYS A 44 29.68 5.04 -16.62
C CYS A 44 31.00 4.71 -17.34
N ASP A 45 31.99 4.24 -16.57
CA ASP A 45 33.30 3.82 -17.07
C ASP A 45 33.37 2.33 -17.46
N GLY A 46 32.35 1.54 -17.10
CA GLY A 46 32.31 0.11 -17.38
C GLY A 46 33.01 -0.78 -16.33
N CYS A 47 33.29 -0.30 -15.11
CA CYS A 47 34.00 -1.07 -14.07
C CYS A 47 33.25 -2.30 -13.51
N MET A 48 31.93 -2.42 -13.79
CA MET A 48 31.04 -3.52 -13.35
C MET A 48 30.92 -3.72 -11.83
N ALA A 49 31.32 -2.76 -11.00
CA ALA A 49 31.16 -2.85 -9.53
C ALA A 49 29.70 -3.07 -9.12
N CYS A 50 28.76 -2.41 -9.80
CA CYS A 50 27.32 -2.56 -9.56
C CYS A 50 26.78 -3.97 -9.84
N VAL A 51 27.34 -4.65 -10.85
CA VAL A 51 26.98 -6.03 -11.19
C VAL A 51 27.45 -6.99 -10.09
N LYS A 52 28.68 -6.79 -9.57
CA LYS A 52 29.25 -7.64 -8.49
C LYS A 52 28.45 -7.60 -7.19
N VAL A 53 27.82 -6.46 -6.86
CA VAL A 53 27.04 -6.29 -5.64
C VAL A 53 25.54 -6.58 -5.81
N CYS A 54 25.08 -6.89 -7.03
CA CYS A 54 23.66 -7.07 -7.34
C CYS A 54 23.15 -8.46 -6.94
N GLN A 55 22.74 -8.61 -5.68
CA GLN A 55 22.21 -9.88 -5.15
C GLN A 55 20.92 -10.35 -5.83
N SER A 56 20.09 -9.43 -6.33
CA SER A 56 18.84 -9.78 -7.01
C SER A 56 19.05 -10.23 -8.47
N GLY A 57 20.27 -10.14 -8.98
CA GLY A 57 20.60 -10.47 -10.38
C GLY A 57 19.98 -9.52 -11.41
N ALA A 58 19.57 -8.32 -10.99
CA ALA A 58 18.96 -7.31 -11.84
C ALA A 58 19.96 -6.59 -12.77
N LEU A 59 21.25 -6.65 -12.50
CA LEU A 59 22.31 -6.01 -13.29
C LEU A 59 23.23 -7.10 -13.88
N SER A 60 23.47 -7.05 -15.18
CA SER A 60 24.35 -8.00 -15.89
C SER A 60 25.25 -7.26 -16.89
N ALA A 61 26.47 -7.73 -17.12
CA ALA A 61 27.34 -7.19 -18.16
C ALA A 61 26.90 -7.69 -19.55
N VAL A 62 26.92 -6.81 -20.56
CA VAL A 62 26.67 -7.13 -21.97
C VAL A 62 27.73 -6.42 -22.83
N GLY A 63 28.35 -7.16 -23.74
CA GLY A 63 29.45 -6.69 -24.59
C GLY A 63 30.57 -7.72 -24.63
N PRO A 64 31.58 -7.55 -25.51
CA PRO A 64 32.65 -8.52 -25.63
C PRO A 64 33.34 -8.66 -24.27
N ALA A 65 33.29 -9.89 -23.76
CA ALA A 65 34.10 -10.30 -22.63
C ALA A 65 35.56 -10.06 -23.04
N GLY A 66 36.15 -8.99 -22.52
CA GLY A 66 37.60 -8.90 -22.44
C GLY A 66 38.06 -10.12 -21.67
N THR A 67 38.76 -11.00 -22.38
CA THR A 67 39.38 -12.22 -21.87
C THR A 67 40.25 -11.95 -20.65
N GLY A 68 40.06 -12.77 -19.62
CA GLY A 68 41.02 -13.02 -18.53
C GLY A 68 40.92 -12.07 -17.33
N ALA A 69 40.96 -12.54 -16.08
CA ALA A 69 41.11 -13.88 -15.56
C ALA A 69 40.72 -13.86 -14.06
N ALA A 70 40.33 -15.01 -13.54
CA ALA A 70 40.31 -15.25 -12.10
C ALA A 70 41.75 -15.26 -11.54
N SER A 71 41.90 -14.68 -10.34
CA SER A 71 42.81 -14.92 -9.18
C SER A 71 44.10 -15.76 -9.35
N PRO A 72 45.18 -15.57 -8.53
CA PRO A 72 45.11 -15.38 -7.07
C PRO A 72 46.17 -14.45 -6.41
N THR A 73 45.93 -14.12 -5.13
CA THR A 73 46.87 -13.76 -4.05
C THR A 73 48.25 -13.17 -4.37
N ARG A 74 48.51 -11.92 -3.94
CA ARG A 74 49.54 -11.54 -2.94
C ARG A 74 49.64 -10.02 -2.79
N ARG A 75 49.62 -9.54 -1.54
CA ARG A 75 50.25 -8.29 -1.09
C ARG A 75 51.78 -8.45 -1.23
N PRO A 76 52.57 -7.40 -1.53
CA PRO A 76 52.81 -6.35 -0.54
C PRO A 76 52.92 -4.89 -1.06
N SER A 77 52.80 -4.01 -0.07
CA SER A 77 53.19 -2.59 0.02
C SER A 77 54.33 -2.10 -0.88
N ALA A 78 54.14 -0.95 -1.56
CA ALA A 78 55.06 0.19 -1.49
C ALA A 78 54.48 1.45 -2.18
N GLN A 79 54.25 2.46 -1.35
CA GLN A 79 54.46 3.91 -1.51
C GLN A 79 54.54 4.59 -2.89
N ALA A 80 53.76 5.68 -2.95
CA ALA A 80 54.12 7.06 -3.36
C ALA A 80 53.42 7.59 -4.63
N PRO A 81 52.72 8.74 -4.53
CA PRO A 81 52.13 9.44 -5.67
C PRO A 81 53.13 10.46 -6.25
N ARG A 82 53.08 10.68 -7.56
CA ARG A 82 53.62 11.90 -8.18
C ARG A 82 52.53 12.61 -8.98
N SER A 83 52.31 13.83 -8.54
CA SER A 83 51.60 14.95 -9.14
C SER A 83 51.87 15.16 -10.62
N VAL A 84 50.85 15.57 -11.38
CA VAL A 84 50.90 16.79 -12.21
C VAL A 84 49.50 17.39 -12.28
N ALA A 85 49.41 18.68 -11.93
CA ALA A 85 48.23 19.53 -12.09
C ALA A 85 48.22 20.18 -13.48
N HIS A 86 47.04 20.51 -14.02
CA HIS A 86 46.77 21.79 -14.70
C HIS A 86 45.28 21.93 -15.12
N HIS A 87 44.58 22.84 -14.42
CA HIS A 87 43.76 23.98 -14.86
C HIS A 87 43.40 24.18 -16.35
N PRO A 88 42.47 25.12 -16.69
CA PRO A 88 41.05 25.24 -16.32
C PRO A 88 40.20 25.54 -17.60
N SER A 89 38.88 25.69 -17.49
CA SER A 89 38.03 26.62 -18.28
C SER A 89 36.57 26.17 -18.24
N SER A 90 35.72 27.02 -17.66
CA SER A 90 34.70 27.84 -18.33
C SER A 90 33.30 27.23 -18.26
N THR A 91 32.51 27.79 -17.35
CA THR A 91 31.04 27.77 -17.40
C THR A 91 30.55 28.41 -18.70
N PRO A 92 29.36 28.02 -19.19
CA PRO A 92 28.21 28.86 -18.86
C PRO A 92 26.99 28.07 -18.39
N ARG A 93 26.34 28.61 -17.37
CA ARG A 93 24.97 28.28 -16.97
C ARG A 93 24.01 28.53 -18.14
N ALA A 94 23.50 27.46 -18.75
CA ALA A 94 22.27 27.52 -19.52
C ALA A 94 21.11 27.06 -18.63
N ARG A 95 20.31 28.01 -18.15
CA ARG A 95 18.97 27.74 -17.64
C ARG A 95 18.09 27.39 -18.83
N SER A 96 17.78 26.12 -19.04
CA SER A 96 16.65 25.71 -19.89
C SER A 96 15.47 25.31 -19.00
N SER A 97 14.52 26.23 -18.90
CA SER A 97 13.13 25.90 -18.64
C SER A 97 12.56 25.05 -19.78
N ALA A 98 11.53 24.27 -19.45
CA ALA A 98 10.66 23.51 -20.36
C ALA A 98 11.11 22.08 -20.67
N GLY A 99 10.60 21.19 -19.82
CA GLY A 99 10.57 19.76 -20.05
C GLY A 99 9.81 19.09 -18.90
N ARG A 100 8.53 19.44 -18.73
CA ARG A 100 7.58 18.59 -17.98
C ARG A 100 7.44 17.29 -18.77
N ALA A 101 8.48 16.45 -18.72
CA ALA A 101 8.43 15.08 -19.15
C ALA A 101 7.41 14.41 -18.26
N ARG A 102 6.23 14.18 -18.84
CA ARG A 102 5.09 13.48 -18.26
C ARG A 102 5.63 12.15 -17.71
N ALA A 103 5.92 12.13 -16.41
CA ALA A 103 6.32 10.93 -15.72
C ALA A 103 5.17 9.92 -15.90
N SER A 104 5.46 8.78 -16.53
CA SER A 104 4.53 7.67 -16.55
C SER A 104 4.30 7.21 -15.11
N HIS A 105 3.22 7.69 -14.50
CA HIS A 105 2.76 7.29 -13.17
C HIS A 105 2.34 5.81 -13.24
N GLU A 106 3.27 4.89 -12.96
CA GLU A 106 2.97 3.45 -12.80
C GLU A 106 2.10 3.17 -11.55
N GLY A 107 1.95 4.13 -10.65
CA GLY A 107 0.98 4.13 -9.54
C GLY A 107 -0.27 4.96 -9.82
N TRP A 108 -1.25 4.88 -8.91
CA TRP A 108 -2.42 5.75 -8.93
C TRP A 108 -2.01 7.22 -8.78
N THR A 109 -2.70 8.10 -9.51
CA THR A 109 -2.52 9.56 -9.41
C THR A 109 -3.33 10.12 -8.25
N ALA A 110 -2.98 11.33 -7.82
CA ALA A 110 -3.77 12.07 -6.84
C ALA A 110 -5.21 12.29 -7.31
N LEU A 111 -5.42 12.57 -8.60
CA LEU A 111 -6.75 12.79 -9.16
C LEU A 111 -7.60 11.52 -9.10
N GLU A 112 -7.03 10.35 -9.41
CA GLU A 112 -7.76 9.07 -9.29
C GLU A 112 -8.10 8.75 -7.82
N ALA A 113 -7.19 9.04 -6.89
CA ALA A 113 -7.46 8.89 -5.46
C ALA A 113 -8.56 9.85 -4.98
N LEU A 114 -8.54 11.11 -5.40
CA LEU A 114 -9.60 12.07 -5.10
C LEU A 114 -10.94 11.67 -5.73
N ALA A 115 -10.94 11.17 -6.97
CA ALA A 115 -12.15 10.67 -7.61
C ALA A 115 -12.72 9.45 -6.88
N MET A 116 -11.87 8.52 -6.46
CA MET A 116 -12.27 7.36 -5.67
C MET A 116 -12.82 7.77 -4.30
N LEU A 117 -12.19 8.75 -3.63
CA LEU A 117 -12.71 9.32 -2.40
C LEU A 117 -14.06 9.99 -2.62
N GLY A 118 -14.23 10.75 -3.70
CA GLY A 118 -15.48 11.37 -4.10
C GLY A 118 -16.61 10.35 -4.31
N VAL A 119 -16.34 9.26 -5.04
CA VAL A 119 -17.29 8.15 -5.20
C VAL A 119 -17.66 7.53 -3.86
N THR A 120 -16.67 7.31 -2.98
CA THR A 120 -16.88 6.73 -1.65
C THR A 120 -17.79 7.63 -0.81
N LEU A 121 -17.51 8.94 -0.77
CA LEU A 121 -18.31 9.92 -0.04
C LEU A 121 -19.71 10.08 -0.62
N ALA A 122 -19.86 10.15 -1.94
CA ALA A 122 -21.16 10.27 -2.59
C ALA A 122 -22.03 9.03 -2.34
N ALA A 123 -21.46 7.82 -2.48
CA ALA A 123 -22.17 6.58 -2.18
C ALA A 123 -22.51 6.47 -0.70
N PHE A 124 -21.62 6.92 0.19
CA PHE A 124 -21.85 6.98 1.63
C PHE A 124 -23.01 7.93 1.98
N VAL A 125 -22.99 9.16 1.48
CA VAL A 125 -24.09 10.13 1.72
C VAL A 125 -25.40 9.62 1.11
N GLY A 126 -25.35 9.05 -0.10
CA GLY A 126 -26.52 8.49 -0.77
C GLY A 126 -27.18 7.35 0.03
N LYS A 127 -26.39 6.40 0.56
CA LYS A 127 -26.95 5.33 1.40
C LYS A 127 -27.58 5.88 2.68
N GLU A 128 -26.93 6.85 3.34
CA GLU A 128 -27.45 7.43 4.58
C GLU A 128 -28.73 8.23 4.33
N ALA A 129 -28.79 8.99 3.23
CA ALA A 129 -29.98 9.74 2.83
C ALA A 129 -31.15 8.79 2.51
N LEU A 130 -30.89 7.70 1.79
CA LEU A 130 -31.90 6.68 1.47
C LEU A 130 -32.45 6.02 2.75
N LEU A 131 -31.58 5.61 3.66
CA LEU A 131 -31.98 5.03 4.96
C LEU A 131 -32.60 6.06 5.90
N ALA A 132 -32.47 7.36 5.60
CA ALA A 132 -33.10 8.44 6.33
C ALA A 132 -34.54 8.75 5.87
N LEU A 133 -34.97 8.26 4.72
CA LEU A 133 -36.31 8.51 4.19
C LEU A 133 -37.39 7.95 5.12
N GLN A 134 -38.45 8.73 5.36
CA GLN A 134 -39.57 8.34 6.22
C GLN A 134 -40.20 6.99 5.83
N PRO A 135 -40.50 6.71 4.54
CA PRO A 135 -41.06 5.41 4.14
C PRO A 135 -40.15 4.22 4.48
N VAL A 136 -38.84 4.42 4.49
CA VAL A 136 -37.87 3.37 4.83
C VAL A 136 -37.84 3.18 6.35
N ARG A 137 -37.82 4.27 7.12
CA ARG A 137 -37.79 4.22 8.59
C ARG A 137 -39.08 3.66 9.20
N SER A 138 -40.21 3.78 8.51
CA SER A 138 -41.50 3.23 8.94
C SER A 138 -41.68 1.74 8.60
N LEU A 139 -40.71 1.09 7.93
CA LEU A 139 -40.81 -0.33 7.62
C LEU A 139 -40.78 -1.20 8.89
N PRO A 140 -41.48 -2.35 8.90
CA PRO A 140 -41.31 -3.36 9.94
C PRO A 140 -39.85 -3.79 10.08
N THR A 141 -39.43 -4.17 11.30
CA THR A 141 -38.02 -4.49 11.63
C THR A 141 -37.39 -5.49 10.66
N GLY A 142 -38.11 -6.56 10.29
CA GLY A 142 -37.59 -7.57 9.36
C GLY A 142 -37.30 -7.01 7.96
N SER A 143 -38.23 -6.23 7.41
CA SER A 143 -38.05 -5.54 6.12
C SER A 143 -36.93 -4.50 6.18
N LEU A 144 -36.81 -3.78 7.31
CA LEU A 144 -35.78 -2.77 7.50
C LEU A 144 -34.36 -3.36 7.53
N VAL A 145 -34.17 -4.52 8.19
CA VAL A 145 -32.89 -5.26 8.18
C VAL A 145 -32.50 -5.63 6.74
N LEU A 146 -33.44 -6.17 5.97
CA LEU A 146 -33.20 -6.52 4.57
C LEU A 146 -32.82 -5.29 3.73
N VAL A 147 -33.58 -4.19 3.86
CA VAL A 147 -33.29 -2.94 3.14
C VAL A 147 -31.90 -2.40 3.50
N ARG A 148 -31.54 -2.37 4.79
CA ARG A 148 -30.21 -1.95 5.24
C ARG A 148 -29.10 -2.78 4.60
N ALA A 149 -29.26 -4.10 4.57
CA ALA A 149 -28.28 -4.99 3.99
C ALA A 149 -28.15 -4.83 2.47
N VAL A 150 -29.28 -4.68 1.76
CA VAL A 150 -29.30 -4.42 0.31
C VAL A 150 -28.62 -3.09 -0.01
N VAL A 151 -28.94 -2.03 0.74
CA VAL A 151 -28.32 -0.71 0.57
C VAL A 151 -26.81 -0.75 0.87
N LEU A 152 -26.39 -1.48 1.90
CA LEU A 152 -24.97 -1.68 2.21
C LEU A 152 -24.26 -2.47 1.11
N GLY A 153 -24.89 -3.52 0.59
CA GLY A 153 -24.38 -4.29 -0.55
C GLY A 153 -24.23 -3.43 -1.81
N ALA A 154 -25.21 -2.58 -2.11
CA ALA A 154 -25.16 -1.63 -3.22
C ALA A 154 -24.01 -0.62 -3.06
N TYR A 155 -23.82 -0.09 -1.83
CA TYR A 155 -22.70 0.79 -1.50
C TYR A 155 -21.34 0.14 -1.79
N TYR A 156 -21.16 -1.14 -1.42
CA TYR A 156 -19.93 -1.87 -1.73
C TYR A 156 -19.79 -2.18 -3.23
N ALA A 157 -20.88 -2.52 -3.92
CA ALA A 157 -20.88 -2.80 -5.35
C ALA A 157 -20.46 -1.58 -6.18
N VAL A 158 -20.94 -0.38 -5.82
CA VAL A 158 -20.53 0.88 -6.47
C VAL A 158 -19.02 1.11 -6.34
N GLN A 159 -18.47 0.94 -5.13
CA GLN A 159 -17.04 1.10 -4.89
C GLN A 159 -16.20 0.06 -5.63
N LEU A 160 -16.61 -1.21 -5.59
CA LEU A 160 -15.93 -2.29 -6.30
C LEU A 160 -15.94 -2.05 -7.82
N GLY A 161 -17.07 -1.59 -8.35
CA GLY A 161 -17.22 -1.20 -9.75
C GLY A 161 -16.27 -0.06 -10.13
N ALA A 162 -16.18 0.98 -9.30
CA ALA A 162 -15.26 2.11 -9.52
C ALA A 162 -13.79 1.67 -9.50
N VAL A 163 -13.36 0.88 -8.51
CA VAL A 163 -11.99 0.35 -8.45
C VAL A 163 -11.70 -0.55 -9.65
N ARG A 164 -12.63 -1.44 -10.02
CA ARG A 164 -12.47 -2.34 -11.18
C ARG A 164 -12.34 -1.55 -12.48
N TRP A 165 -13.15 -0.52 -12.67
CA TRP A 165 -13.08 0.35 -13.84
C TRP A 165 -11.76 1.13 -13.89
N LEU A 166 -11.32 1.69 -12.77
CA LEU A 166 -10.03 2.36 -12.65
C LEU A 166 -8.87 1.40 -12.97
N ALA A 167 -8.93 0.15 -12.49
CA ALA A 167 -7.92 -0.87 -12.75
C ALA A 167 -7.90 -1.27 -14.23
N ALA A 168 -9.07 -1.49 -14.83
CA ALA A 168 -9.22 -1.87 -16.23
C ALA A 168 -8.66 -0.80 -17.18
N ARG A 169 -8.87 0.49 -16.88
CA ARG A 169 -8.29 1.62 -17.64
C ARG A 169 -6.77 1.60 -17.69
N ARG A 170 -6.13 0.91 -16.75
CA ARG A 170 -4.68 0.75 -16.66
C ARG A 170 -4.21 -0.65 -17.08
N GLY A 171 -5.08 -1.46 -17.68
CA GLY A 171 -4.77 -2.85 -18.06
C GLY A 171 -4.50 -3.76 -16.86
N ARG A 172 -5.01 -3.41 -15.68
CA ARG A 172 -4.86 -4.17 -14.43
C ARG A 172 -6.17 -4.83 -14.04
N THR A 173 -6.07 -5.92 -13.30
CA THR A 173 -7.19 -6.63 -12.67
C THR A 173 -7.23 -6.38 -11.17
N LEU A 174 -8.35 -6.70 -10.52
CA LEU A 174 -8.42 -6.69 -9.05
C LEU A 174 -7.45 -7.69 -8.41
N ALA A 175 -7.20 -8.82 -9.08
CA ALA A 175 -6.23 -9.81 -8.62
C ALA A 175 -4.81 -9.22 -8.55
N ASP A 176 -4.45 -8.33 -9.48
CA ASP A 176 -3.15 -7.64 -9.47
C ASP A 176 -2.99 -6.71 -8.26
N LEU A 177 -4.08 -6.18 -7.72
CA LEU A 177 -4.08 -5.36 -6.48
C LEU A 177 -3.95 -6.23 -5.23
N LEU A 178 -4.50 -7.44 -5.25
CA LEU A 178 -4.47 -8.37 -4.13
C LEU A 178 -3.12 -9.09 -3.99
N ARG A 179 -2.36 -9.26 -5.08
CA ARG A 179 -1.07 -9.96 -5.05
C ARG A 179 -0.13 -9.36 -4.00
N SER A 180 0.46 -10.24 -3.20
CA SER A 180 1.50 -9.92 -2.21
C SER A 180 2.88 -9.91 -2.87
N GLY A 181 3.79 -9.09 -2.34
CA GLY A 181 5.20 -9.12 -2.75
C GLY A 181 6.00 -10.33 -2.26
N ASP A 182 5.41 -11.20 -1.45
CA ASP A 182 6.08 -12.35 -0.82
C ASP A 182 6.56 -13.39 -1.86
N ARG A 183 7.87 -13.69 -1.86
CA ARG A 183 8.50 -14.58 -2.86
C ARG A 183 8.90 -15.93 -2.28
N SER A 184 9.09 -16.02 -0.96
CA SER A 184 9.51 -17.24 -0.27
C SER A 184 8.54 -17.65 0.85
N LEU A 185 8.63 -18.90 1.31
CA LEU A 185 7.88 -19.38 2.48
C LEU A 185 8.23 -18.59 3.74
N LYS A 186 9.51 -18.21 3.90
CA LYS A 186 9.97 -17.36 5.01
C LYS A 186 9.31 -15.99 4.99
N ASP A 187 9.16 -15.38 3.81
CA ASP A 187 8.47 -14.09 3.68
C ASP A 187 7.01 -14.21 4.08
N ARG A 188 6.33 -15.28 3.65
CA ARG A 188 4.93 -15.56 4.02
C ARG A 188 4.77 -15.77 5.52
N ALA A 189 5.66 -16.53 6.15
CA ALA A 189 5.65 -16.72 7.60
C ALA A 189 5.88 -15.39 8.35
N ALA A 190 6.82 -14.57 7.88
CA ALA A 190 7.04 -13.23 8.44
C ALA A 190 5.84 -12.31 8.21
N THR A 191 5.14 -12.40 7.08
CA THR A 191 3.91 -11.66 6.80
C THR A 191 2.79 -12.09 7.74
N ALA A 192 2.61 -13.40 7.96
CA ALA A 192 1.64 -13.94 8.89
C ALA A 192 1.93 -13.51 10.35
N GLY A 193 3.20 -13.56 10.77
CA GLY A 193 3.61 -13.07 12.08
C GLY A 193 3.33 -11.58 12.28
N LEU A 194 3.67 -10.73 11.29
CA LEU A 194 3.31 -9.31 11.36
C LEU A 194 1.79 -9.08 11.35
N ALA A 195 1.03 -9.85 10.56
CA ALA A 195 -0.42 -9.77 10.52
C ALA A 195 -1.05 -10.11 11.88
N ALA A 196 -0.58 -11.16 12.55
CA ALA A 196 -1.01 -11.52 13.90
C ALA A 196 -0.68 -10.42 14.91
N LEU A 197 0.54 -9.86 14.87
CA LEU A 197 0.93 -8.75 15.74
C LEU A 197 0.07 -7.49 15.52
N VAL A 198 -0.25 -7.16 14.27
CA VAL A 198 -1.15 -6.04 13.95
C VAL A 198 -2.56 -6.30 14.49
N LEU A 199 -3.08 -7.51 14.33
CA LEU A 199 -4.40 -7.88 14.84
C LEU A 199 -4.45 -7.77 16.38
N ILE A 200 -3.48 -8.36 17.08
CA ILE A 200 -3.39 -8.34 18.54
C ILE A 200 -3.21 -6.90 19.04
N GLY A 201 -2.27 -6.14 18.44
CA GLY A 201 -1.98 -4.78 18.84
C GLY A 201 -3.16 -3.82 18.64
N SER A 202 -3.84 -3.89 17.49
CA SER A 202 -5.04 -3.08 17.23
C SER A 202 -6.19 -3.44 18.17
N ARG A 203 -6.34 -4.73 18.52
CA ARG A 203 -7.32 -5.18 19.50
C ARG A 203 -7.03 -4.71 20.92
N ALA A 204 -5.79 -4.82 21.36
CA ALA A 204 -5.37 -4.32 22.66
C ALA A 204 -5.60 -2.81 22.76
N ALA A 205 -5.26 -2.05 21.71
CA ALA A 205 -5.52 -0.61 21.65
C ALA A 205 -7.01 -0.28 21.73
N ALA A 206 -7.86 -1.02 21.00
CA ALA A 206 -9.32 -0.85 21.05
C ALA A 206 -9.89 -1.16 22.45
N MET A 207 -9.41 -2.22 23.11
CA MET A 207 -9.82 -2.59 24.47
C MET A 207 -9.39 -1.53 25.49
N ALA A 208 -8.13 -1.08 25.43
CA ALA A 208 -7.61 -0.03 26.32
C ALA A 208 -8.40 1.28 26.16
N TYR A 209 -8.65 1.70 24.92
CA TYR A 209 -9.49 2.86 24.64
C TYR A 209 -10.92 2.68 25.18
N GLY A 210 -11.51 1.51 25.00
CA GLY A 210 -12.84 1.20 25.53
C GLY A 210 -12.92 1.27 27.05
N LEU A 211 -11.88 0.85 27.77
CA LEU A 211 -11.80 0.97 29.23
C LEU A 211 -11.74 2.44 29.68
N VAL A 212 -10.94 3.27 28.99
CA VAL A 212 -10.84 4.72 29.26
C VAL A 212 -12.17 5.42 29.01
N MET A 213 -12.82 5.13 27.90
CA MET A 213 -14.08 5.78 27.57
C MET A 213 -15.22 5.31 28.52
N ARG A 214 -15.19 4.04 28.95
CA ARG A 214 -16.11 3.54 29.99
C ARG A 214 -15.89 4.24 31.33
N SER A 215 -14.65 4.48 31.75
CA SER A 215 -14.38 5.21 33.00
C SER A 215 -14.79 6.69 32.91
N ALA A 216 -14.81 7.26 31.70
CA ALA A 216 -15.33 8.59 31.43
C ALA A 216 -16.88 8.65 31.33
N GLY A 217 -17.59 7.54 31.55
CA GLY A 217 -19.06 7.46 31.43
C GLY A 217 -19.57 7.48 29.98
N LEU A 218 -18.67 7.42 29.00
CA LEU A 218 -19.00 7.45 27.57
C LEU A 218 -19.11 6.01 27.05
N VAL A 219 -20.18 5.29 27.42
CA VAL A 219 -20.38 3.89 27.01
C VAL A 219 -21.07 3.84 25.64
N PRO A 220 -20.60 3.02 24.69
CA PRO A 220 -21.21 2.92 23.37
C PRO A 220 -22.53 2.16 23.46
N ASP A 221 -23.43 2.46 22.54
CA ASP A 221 -24.52 1.55 22.21
C ASP A 221 -23.94 0.34 21.46
N SER A 222 -23.82 -0.79 22.16
CA SER A 222 -23.29 -2.05 21.61
C SER A 222 -24.28 -2.75 20.68
N SER A 223 -25.51 -2.24 20.56
CA SER A 223 -26.55 -2.86 19.74
C SER A 223 -26.45 -2.54 18.25
N ALA A 224 -25.54 -1.66 17.81
CA ALA A 224 -25.49 -1.18 16.42
C ALA A 224 -25.41 -2.29 15.35
N LEU A 225 -24.67 -3.37 15.62
CA LEU A 225 -24.62 -4.53 14.70
C LEU A 225 -25.95 -5.30 14.70
N LEU A 226 -26.53 -5.53 15.88
CA LEU A 226 -27.78 -6.27 16.03
C LEU A 226 -28.99 -5.48 15.52
N THR A 227 -29.00 -4.17 15.64
CA THR A 227 -30.03 -3.32 15.06
C THR A 227 -29.94 -3.31 13.54
N THR A 228 -28.73 -3.42 12.99
CA THR A 228 -28.50 -3.41 11.54
C THR A 228 -28.85 -4.75 10.89
N PHE A 229 -28.41 -5.85 11.49
CA PHE A 229 -28.50 -7.20 10.91
C PHE A 229 -29.54 -8.10 11.58
N GLY A 230 -30.09 -7.71 12.72
CA GLY A 230 -30.92 -8.58 13.57
C GLY A 230 -30.08 -9.48 14.48
N SER A 231 -30.69 -10.00 15.54
CA SER A 231 -30.06 -10.95 16.49
C SER A 231 -30.19 -12.42 16.09
N GLN A 232 -30.94 -12.72 15.02
CA GLN A 232 -31.20 -14.09 14.57
C GLN A 232 -30.03 -14.65 13.73
N ALA A 233 -30.02 -15.97 13.52
CA ALA A 233 -29.00 -16.66 12.71
C ALA A 233 -28.85 -16.08 11.29
N ALA A 234 -29.95 -15.70 10.64
CA ALA A 234 -29.92 -15.03 9.34
C ALA A 234 -29.14 -13.70 9.39
N GLY A 235 -29.27 -12.96 10.49
CA GLY A 235 -28.52 -11.74 10.74
C GLY A 235 -27.03 -11.97 10.90
N LEU A 236 -26.64 -13.05 11.60
CA LEU A 236 -25.24 -13.45 11.73
C LEU A 236 -24.63 -13.78 10.36
N VAL A 237 -25.33 -14.54 9.52
CA VAL A 237 -24.86 -14.88 8.17
C VAL A 237 -24.68 -13.60 7.33
N LEU A 238 -25.64 -12.68 7.40
CA LEU A 238 -25.59 -11.43 6.65
C LEU A 238 -24.46 -10.51 7.11
N ALA A 239 -24.25 -10.41 8.44
CA ALA A 239 -23.13 -9.68 9.02
C ALA A 239 -21.79 -10.32 8.64
N ALA A 240 -21.68 -11.65 8.64
CA ALA A 240 -20.47 -12.34 8.20
C ALA A 240 -20.17 -12.01 6.73
N VAL A 241 -21.13 -12.15 5.83
CA VAL A 241 -20.92 -11.86 4.40
C VAL A 241 -20.53 -10.40 4.19
N LEU A 242 -21.30 -9.44 4.72
CA LEU A 242 -21.13 -8.02 4.41
C LEU A 242 -20.02 -7.33 5.22
N VAL A 243 -19.83 -7.70 6.49
CA VAL A 243 -18.90 -7.03 7.42
C VAL A 243 -17.57 -7.79 7.56
N VAL A 244 -17.57 -9.12 7.47
CA VAL A 244 -16.33 -9.91 7.63
C VAL A 244 -15.62 -10.12 6.30
N PHE A 245 -16.35 -10.31 5.20
CA PHE A 245 -15.75 -10.62 3.91
C PHE A 245 -15.81 -9.46 2.92
N VAL A 246 -17.02 -9.02 2.53
CA VAL A 246 -17.20 -8.02 1.47
C VAL A 246 -16.64 -6.66 1.88
N GLY A 247 -17.00 -6.16 3.07
CA GLY A 247 -16.52 -4.87 3.58
C GLY A 247 -15.00 -4.77 3.57
N PRO A 248 -14.27 -5.62 4.32
CA PRO A 248 -12.81 -5.62 4.34
C PRO A 248 -12.17 -5.72 2.96
N LEU A 249 -12.69 -6.55 2.06
CA LEU A 249 -12.16 -6.63 0.70
C LEU A 249 -12.30 -5.30 -0.05
N VAL A 250 -13.51 -4.72 -0.06
CA VAL A 250 -13.80 -3.49 -0.80
C VAL A 250 -13.10 -2.28 -0.17
N GLU A 251 -13.14 -2.16 1.14
CA GLU A 251 -12.51 -1.08 1.88
C GLU A 251 -10.98 -1.10 1.69
N GLU A 252 -10.31 -2.25 1.78
CA GLU A 252 -8.87 -2.31 1.52
C GLU A 252 -8.52 -1.99 0.06
N LEU A 253 -9.34 -2.40 -0.91
CA LEU A 253 -9.16 -2.03 -2.32
C LEU A 253 -9.27 -0.51 -2.52
N VAL A 254 -10.24 0.15 -1.89
CA VAL A 254 -10.45 1.59 -1.97
C VAL A 254 -9.34 2.35 -1.23
N PHE A 255 -9.18 2.07 0.06
CA PHE A 255 -8.32 2.86 0.95
C PHE A 255 -6.83 2.57 0.75
N ARG A 256 -6.44 1.30 0.60
CA ARG A 256 -5.01 0.91 0.50
C ARG A 256 -4.63 0.68 -0.95
N GLY A 257 -5.55 0.14 -1.74
CA GLY A 257 -5.35 -0.11 -3.16
C GLY A 257 -5.27 1.17 -3.98
N VAL A 258 -6.17 2.14 -3.79
CA VAL A 258 -6.22 3.37 -4.60
C VAL A 258 -5.82 4.61 -3.82
N LEU A 259 -6.50 4.91 -2.71
CA LEU A 259 -6.35 6.17 -1.99
C LEU A 259 -4.93 6.36 -1.42
N LEU A 260 -4.44 5.39 -0.63
CA LEU A 260 -3.09 5.43 -0.06
C LEU A 260 -2.01 5.61 -1.13
N GLN A 261 -2.10 4.84 -2.22
CA GLN A 261 -1.13 4.91 -3.31
C GLN A 261 -1.17 6.25 -4.05
N GLY A 262 -2.36 6.77 -4.32
CA GLY A 262 -2.50 8.09 -4.95
C GLY A 262 -2.04 9.23 -4.04
N MET A 263 -2.27 9.15 -2.73
CA MET A 263 -1.74 10.13 -1.76
C MET A 263 -0.22 10.05 -1.62
N ALA A 264 0.35 8.84 -1.58
CA ALA A 264 1.80 8.62 -1.54
C ALA A 264 2.52 9.03 -2.85
N SER A 265 1.77 9.33 -3.91
CA SER A 265 2.31 9.96 -5.12
C SER A 265 2.64 11.45 -4.92
N GLN A 266 2.01 12.12 -3.95
CA GLN A 266 2.20 13.54 -3.64
C GLN A 266 2.99 13.74 -2.34
N PHE A 267 2.80 12.86 -1.36
CA PHE A 267 3.42 12.94 -0.04
C PHE A 267 4.36 11.76 0.22
N ASN A 268 5.09 11.80 1.35
CA ASN A 268 5.76 10.60 1.84
C ASN A 268 4.73 9.57 2.35
N ALA A 269 5.14 8.30 2.39
CA ALA A 269 4.24 7.20 2.72
C ALA A 269 3.63 7.32 4.12
N SER A 270 4.39 7.83 5.11
CA SER A 270 3.91 7.97 6.48
C SER A 270 2.74 8.96 6.58
N ILE A 271 2.85 10.12 5.93
CA ILE A 271 1.75 11.10 5.90
C ILE A 271 0.53 10.49 5.19
N ALA A 272 0.73 9.81 4.06
CA ALA A 272 -0.37 9.18 3.34
C ALA A 272 -1.09 8.10 4.17
N ILE A 273 -0.33 7.30 4.94
CA ILE A 273 -0.89 6.30 5.87
C ILE A 273 -1.74 6.96 6.96
N VAL A 274 -1.22 8.03 7.58
CA VAL A 274 -1.94 8.73 8.65
C VAL A 274 -3.21 9.37 8.11
N VAL A 275 -3.12 10.17 7.04
CA VAL A 275 -4.27 10.90 6.52
C VAL A 275 -5.35 9.95 6.03
N GLN A 276 -5.01 8.91 5.27
CA GLN A 276 -6.03 7.95 4.83
C GLN A 276 -6.68 7.23 6.03
N ALA A 277 -5.91 6.89 7.07
CA ALA A 277 -6.44 6.20 8.25
C ALA A 277 -7.43 7.08 9.03
N LEU A 278 -7.18 8.39 9.10
CA LEU A 278 -8.11 9.35 9.69
C LEU A 278 -9.39 9.49 8.85
N ILE A 279 -9.28 9.52 7.52
CA ILE A 279 -10.46 9.53 6.63
C ILE A 279 -11.27 8.25 6.83
N PHE A 280 -10.62 7.08 6.85
CA PHE A 280 -11.24 5.79 7.10
C PHE A 280 -12.00 5.79 8.44
N ALA A 281 -11.37 6.27 9.52
CA ALA A 281 -11.99 6.39 10.83
C ALA A 281 -13.20 7.33 10.84
N ALA A 282 -13.10 8.49 10.18
CA ALA A 282 -14.18 9.47 10.14
C ALA A 282 -15.46 8.94 9.46
N LEU A 283 -15.33 8.07 8.45
CA LEU A 283 -16.49 7.46 7.78
C LEU A 283 -17.29 6.50 8.66
N HIS A 284 -16.77 6.11 9.83
CA HIS A 284 -17.51 5.31 10.80
C HIS A 284 -18.50 6.13 11.63
N ARG A 285 -18.48 7.47 11.53
CA ARG A 285 -19.41 8.42 12.17
C ARG A 285 -19.68 8.15 13.66
N SER A 286 -18.66 7.68 14.37
CA SER A 286 -18.75 7.38 15.80
C SER A 286 -17.46 7.81 16.47
N VAL A 287 -17.57 8.70 17.45
CA VAL A 287 -16.43 9.14 18.27
C VAL A 287 -15.82 7.92 18.98
N TRP A 288 -16.65 6.98 19.41
CA TRP A 288 -16.21 5.72 20.02
C TRP A 288 -15.41 4.83 19.06
N LEU A 289 -15.77 4.80 17.77
CA LEU A 289 -15.02 4.02 16.79
C LEU A 289 -13.85 4.79 16.19
N PHE A 290 -13.77 6.11 16.37
CA PHE A 290 -12.78 6.93 15.68
C PHE A 290 -11.34 6.48 15.98
N LEU A 291 -10.93 6.42 17.25
CA LEU A 291 -9.56 6.05 17.59
C LEU A 291 -9.24 4.58 17.24
N PRO A 292 -10.09 3.58 17.59
CA PRO A 292 -9.85 2.20 17.18
C PRO A 292 -9.72 2.03 15.66
N MET A 293 -10.59 2.67 14.88
CA MET A 293 -10.56 2.57 13.41
C MET A 293 -9.39 3.35 12.80
N ALA A 294 -8.94 4.44 13.42
CA ALA A 294 -7.73 5.14 13.00
C ALA A 294 -6.47 4.29 13.24
N VAL A 295 -6.38 3.63 14.40
CA VAL A 295 -5.25 2.74 14.74
C VAL A 295 -5.23 1.52 13.82
N LEU A 296 -6.35 0.81 13.69
CA LEU A 296 -6.48 -0.30 12.75
C LEU A 296 -6.14 0.17 11.34
N GLY A 297 -6.72 1.30 10.93
CA GLY A 297 -6.55 1.82 9.59
C GLY A 297 -5.11 2.19 9.25
N GLY A 298 -4.38 2.78 10.21
CA GLY A 298 -2.96 3.10 10.08
C GLY A 298 -2.10 1.84 10.02
N ALA A 299 -2.38 0.86 10.88
CA ALA A 299 -1.63 -0.40 10.92
C ALA A 299 -1.82 -1.24 9.64
N LEU A 300 -3.05 -1.30 9.11
CA LEU A 300 -3.34 -1.92 7.81
C LEU A 300 -2.67 -1.17 6.65
N GLY A 301 -2.67 0.17 6.68
CA GLY A 301 -1.96 0.98 5.70
C GLY A 301 -0.45 0.76 5.69
N TRP A 302 0.15 0.68 6.88
CA TRP A 302 1.57 0.32 7.04
C TRP A 302 1.85 -1.10 6.54
N LEU A 303 1.01 -2.07 6.87
CA LEU A 303 1.18 -3.46 6.45
C LEU A 303 1.08 -3.59 4.91
N ALA A 304 0.10 -2.92 4.30
CA ALA A 304 -0.07 -2.85 2.85
C ALA A 304 1.16 -2.25 2.18
N HIS A 305 1.66 -1.12 2.71
CA HIS A 305 2.84 -0.43 2.19
C HIS A 305 4.11 -1.29 2.30
N LYS A 306 4.32 -1.93 3.46
CA LYS A 306 5.49 -2.76 3.74
C LYS A 306 5.52 -4.05 2.91
N ARG A 307 4.36 -4.67 2.64
CA ARG A 307 4.25 -5.95 1.92
C ARG A 307 3.94 -5.80 0.43
N GLY A 308 3.64 -4.60 -0.03
CA GLY A 308 3.38 -4.31 -1.44
C GLY A 308 2.17 -5.04 -2.00
N GLY A 309 1.13 -5.26 -1.19
CA GLY A 309 -0.06 -6.02 -1.58
C GLY A 309 -1.16 -6.00 -0.52
N LEU A 310 -2.38 -6.39 -0.92
CA LEU A 310 -3.58 -6.25 -0.08
C LEU A 310 -4.05 -7.53 0.61
N ARG A 311 -3.51 -8.71 0.28
CA ARG A 311 -3.88 -9.98 0.95
C ARG A 311 -3.78 -9.93 2.48
N ALA A 312 -2.62 -9.51 2.98
CA ALA A 312 -2.37 -9.45 4.41
C ALA A 312 -3.30 -8.45 5.14
N PRO A 313 -3.44 -7.18 4.69
CA PRO A 313 -4.36 -6.26 5.35
C PRO A 313 -5.83 -6.67 5.22
N VAL A 314 -6.28 -7.23 4.09
CA VAL A 314 -7.65 -7.78 3.96
C VAL A 314 -7.88 -8.89 4.97
N ALA A 315 -6.94 -9.82 5.13
CA ALA A 315 -7.06 -10.92 6.09
C ALA A 315 -7.12 -10.43 7.53
N VAL A 316 -6.27 -9.46 7.91
CA VAL A 316 -6.27 -8.87 9.26
C VAL A 316 -7.56 -8.10 9.53
N HIS A 317 -8.04 -7.32 8.55
CA HIS A 317 -9.29 -6.58 8.67
C HIS A 317 -10.49 -7.53 8.78
N ALA A 318 -10.56 -8.56 7.95
CA ALA A 318 -11.58 -9.61 8.05
C ALA A 318 -11.54 -10.30 9.42
N ALA A 319 -10.36 -10.69 9.92
CA ALA A 319 -10.23 -11.30 11.24
C ALA A 319 -10.64 -10.34 12.37
N TYR A 320 -10.27 -9.06 12.26
CA TYR A 320 -10.73 -8.03 13.19
C TYR A 320 -12.26 -7.96 13.17
N ASN A 321 -12.91 -7.91 12.01
CA ASN A 321 -14.37 -7.83 11.97
C ASN A 321 -15.04 -9.13 12.43
N ALA A 322 -14.47 -10.29 12.13
CA ALA A 322 -14.97 -11.59 12.57
C ALA A 322 -15.06 -11.69 14.09
N ILE A 323 -14.00 -11.29 14.80
CA ILE A 323 -14.00 -11.29 16.27
C ILE A 323 -15.06 -10.30 16.82
N THR A 324 -15.27 -9.15 16.18
CA THR A 324 -16.29 -8.17 16.60
C THR A 324 -17.70 -8.72 16.40
N VAL A 325 -17.98 -9.27 15.23
CA VAL A 325 -19.28 -9.87 14.90
C VAL A 325 -19.55 -11.06 15.83
N ALA A 326 -18.58 -11.97 15.99
CA ALA A 326 -18.73 -13.12 16.88
C ALA A 326 -19.02 -12.69 18.32
N ALA A 327 -18.28 -11.70 18.85
CA ALA A 327 -18.53 -11.19 20.20
C ALA A 327 -19.91 -10.54 20.34
N ALA A 328 -20.35 -9.76 19.35
CA ALA A 328 -21.66 -9.11 19.38
C ALA A 328 -22.82 -10.12 19.42
N PHE A 329 -22.74 -11.19 18.62
CA PHE A 329 -23.79 -12.22 18.61
C PHE A 329 -23.70 -13.17 19.82
N ALA A 330 -22.50 -13.53 20.28
CA ALA A 330 -22.33 -14.39 21.44
C ALA A 330 -22.82 -13.75 22.76
N LEU A 331 -22.77 -12.42 22.86
CA LEU A 331 -23.27 -11.68 24.03
C LEU A 331 -24.78 -11.35 23.95
N SER A 332 -25.44 -11.75 22.85
CA SER A 332 -26.85 -11.42 22.60
C SER A 332 -27.83 -12.57 22.74
N GLY A 333 -27.32 -13.80 22.82
CA GLY A 333 -28.08 -14.99 23.22
C GLY A 333 -27.94 -15.22 24.71
#